data_AF-A0A659RLZ8-F1
#
_entry.id   AF-A0A659RLZ8-F1
#
_cell.length_a   1.000
_cell.length_b   1.000
_cell.length_c   1.000
_cell.angle_alpha   90.00
_cell.angle_beta   90.00
_cell.angle_gamma   90.00
#
_symmetry.space_group_name_H-M   'P 1'
#
loop_
_entity.id
_entity.type
_entity.pdbx_description
1 polymer ?
#
loop_
_entity_poly.entity_id
_entity_poly.type
_entity_poly.pdbx_seq_one_letter_code
_entity_poly.pdbx_strand_id
1 'polypeptide(L)'
;HHNIRQPLVEMSLWASLGWWVVALLLVLFYPGSAAIWRNSKTLRLIFGLLTIVPFFWGMLALRAWHYDENHYSGAIWLLYVMILVWGADSGAYMFGKLFGKHKLAPKVSPGKTWQGFIGGLATAAVISWGYGMWADSYTHLPLPTTC
;
A
#
# COMPACT_ATOMS: atom_id res chain seq x y z
N HIS A 1 -14.65 -14.34 -19.04
CA HIS A 1 -14.43 -13.04 -19.70
C HIS A 1 -14.98 -11.88 -18.86
N HIS A 2 -14.62 -11.81 -17.57
CA HIS A 2 -14.83 -10.60 -16.78
C HIS A 2 -13.68 -9.63 -17.09
N ASN A 3 -13.87 -8.80 -18.12
CA ASN A 3 -12.92 -7.75 -18.47
C ASN A 3 -12.82 -6.77 -17.28
N ILE A 4 -11.66 -6.74 -16.62
CA ILE A 4 -11.26 -5.72 -15.63
C ILE A 4 -11.24 -4.31 -16.29
N ARG A 5 -11.36 -4.28 -17.62
CA ARG A 5 -11.61 -3.11 -18.48
C ARG A 5 -13.07 -2.60 -18.46
N GLN A 6 -13.85 -2.89 -17.43
CA GLN A 6 -15.11 -2.20 -17.25
C GLN A 6 -14.80 -0.76 -16.81
N PRO A 7 -15.26 0.27 -17.55
CA PRO A 7 -14.96 1.67 -17.23
C PRO A 7 -15.34 2.04 -15.79
N LEU A 8 -16.31 1.33 -15.21
CA LEU A 8 -16.72 1.49 -13.81
C LEU A 8 -15.63 1.10 -12.79
N VAL A 9 -14.89 0.02 -13.04
CA VAL A 9 -13.79 -0.42 -12.16
C VAL A 9 -12.63 0.56 -12.27
N GLU A 10 -12.30 0.99 -13.48
CA GLU A 10 -11.25 1.97 -13.70
C GLU A 10 -11.59 3.33 -13.06
N MET A 11 -12.80 3.85 -13.29
CA MET A 11 -13.26 5.11 -12.68
C MET A 11 -13.25 5.06 -11.15
N SER A 12 -13.67 3.93 -10.55
CA SER A 12 -13.66 3.77 -9.10
C SER A 12 -12.24 3.70 -8.51
N LEU A 13 -11.27 3.12 -9.23
CA LEU A 13 -9.86 3.13 -8.84
C LEU A 13 -9.25 4.54 -8.95
N TRP A 14 -9.58 5.29 -10.00
CA TRP A 14 -9.15 6.69 -10.12
C TRP A 14 -9.75 7.59 -9.03
N ALA A 15 -11.04 7.42 -8.72
CA ALA A 15 -11.69 8.13 -7.62
C ALA A 15 -11.04 7.80 -6.26
N SER A 16 -10.71 6.53 -6.05
CA SER A 16 -9.96 6.04 -4.89
C SER A 16 -8.59 6.70 -4.79
N LEU A 17 -7.85 6.78 -5.90
CA LEU A 17 -6.55 7.45 -5.96
C LEU A 17 -6.67 8.95 -5.66
N GLY A 18 -7.70 9.62 -6.18
CA GLY A 18 -8.02 11.00 -5.85
C GLY A 18 -8.22 11.22 -4.36
N TRP A 19 -8.99 10.33 -3.70
CA TRP A 19 -9.14 10.37 -2.24
C TRP A 19 -7.81 10.20 -1.49
N TRP A 20 -6.96 9.25 -1.92
CA TRP A 20 -5.65 9.04 -1.29
C TRP A 20 -4.74 10.27 -1.40
N VAL A 21 -4.78 10.99 -2.52
CA VAL A 21 -4.08 12.27 -2.68
C VAL A 21 -4.62 13.32 -1.71
N VAL A 22 -5.96 13.46 -1.61
CA VAL A 22 -6.59 14.37 -0.65
C VAL A 22 -6.17 14.00 0.78
N ALA A 23 -6.25 12.73 1.16
CA ALA A 23 -5.85 12.24 2.48
C ALA A 23 -4.38 12.56 2.79
N LEU A 24 -3.48 12.39 1.82
CA LEU A 24 -2.07 12.76 1.95
C LEU A 24 -1.90 14.26 2.19
N LEU A 25 -2.57 15.10 1.39
CA LEU A 25 -2.53 16.56 1.57
C LEU A 25 -3.06 16.96 2.97
N LEU A 26 -4.17 16.37 3.41
CA LEU A 26 -4.74 16.60 4.75
C LEU A 26 -3.72 16.30 5.85
N VAL A 27 -2.93 15.23 5.72
CA VAL A 27 -1.86 14.86 6.67
C VAL A 27 -0.67 15.81 6.59
N LEU A 28 -0.25 16.23 5.39
CA LEU A 28 0.88 17.16 5.20
C LEU A 28 0.59 18.56 5.76
N PHE A 29 -0.66 19.04 5.65
CA PHE A 29 -1.09 20.32 6.20
C PHE A 29 -1.49 20.27 7.69
N TYR A 30 -1.21 19.16 8.38
CA TYR A 30 -1.38 19.07 9.82
C TYR A 30 -0.39 20.03 10.53
N PRO A 31 -0.80 20.82 11.54
CA PRO A 31 -2.06 20.75 12.30
C PRO A 31 -3.21 21.65 11.81
N GLY A 32 -2.99 22.52 10.81
CA GLY A 32 -3.99 23.50 10.38
C GLY A 32 -5.26 22.85 9.82
N SER A 33 -5.06 21.79 9.05
CA SER A 33 -6.13 20.96 8.50
C SER A 33 -6.95 20.27 9.61
N ALA A 34 -6.29 19.78 10.67
CA ALA A 34 -6.93 19.17 11.83
C ALA A 34 -7.84 20.12 12.62
N ALA A 35 -7.65 21.44 12.55
CA ALA A 35 -8.57 22.38 13.21
C ALA A 35 -10.01 22.24 12.70
N ILE A 36 -10.18 21.85 11.43
CA ILE A 36 -11.48 21.80 10.74
C ILE A 36 -12.25 20.52 11.10
N TRP A 37 -11.59 19.36 11.09
CA TRP A 37 -12.26 18.08 11.33
C TRP A 37 -12.12 17.53 12.74
N ARG A 38 -11.17 18.03 13.55
CA ARG A 38 -10.93 17.47 14.88
C ARG A 38 -12.15 17.65 15.79
N ASN A 39 -12.96 18.70 15.64
CA ASN A 39 -14.11 18.88 16.54
C ASN A 39 -15.39 18.16 16.10
N SER A 40 -15.48 17.71 14.84
CA SER A 40 -16.68 17.05 14.32
C SER A 40 -16.53 15.53 14.27
N LYS A 41 -17.39 14.81 15.00
CA LYS A 41 -17.44 13.34 14.95
C LYS A 41 -17.85 12.84 13.56
N THR A 42 -18.79 13.53 12.91
CA THR A 42 -19.30 13.15 11.59
C THR A 42 -18.21 13.22 10.52
N LEU A 43 -17.41 14.29 10.49
CA LEU A 43 -16.31 14.41 9.51
C LEU A 43 -15.26 13.32 9.68
N ARG A 44 -14.93 12.95 10.93
CA ARG A 44 -14.01 11.86 11.21
C ARG A 44 -14.54 10.51 10.73
N LEU A 45 -15.83 10.24 10.89
CA LEU A 45 -16.47 9.02 10.38
C LEU A 45 -16.48 8.99 8.85
N ILE A 46 -16.80 10.11 8.20
CA ILE A 46 -16.76 10.23 6.73
C ILE A 46 -15.34 9.96 6.22
N PHE A 47 -14.31 10.55 6.83
CA PHE A 47 -12.92 10.31 6.43
C PHE A 47 -12.50 8.86 6.64
N GLY A 48 -12.92 8.24 7.75
CA GLY A 48 -12.69 6.83 8.00
C GLY A 48 -13.32 5.96 6.92
N LEU A 49 -14.61 6.17 6.64
CA LEU A 49 -15.34 5.41 5.61
C LEU A 49 -14.72 5.60 4.22
N LEU A 50 -14.41 6.84 3.85
CA LEU A 50 -13.76 7.18 2.58
C LEU A 50 -12.35 6.62 2.46
N THR A 51 -11.68 6.23 3.55
CA THR A 51 -10.37 5.57 3.49
C THR A 51 -10.52 4.04 3.42
N ILE A 52 -11.45 3.49 4.19
CA ILE A 52 -11.70 2.04 4.26
C ILE A 52 -12.26 1.52 2.93
N VAL A 53 -13.25 2.21 2.33
CA VAL A 53 -13.91 1.73 1.11
C VAL A 53 -12.92 1.59 -0.07
N PRO A 54 -12.13 2.61 -0.42
CA PRO A 54 -11.06 2.50 -1.42
C PRO A 54 -10.02 1.41 -1.12
N PHE A 55 -9.64 1.24 0.14
CA PHE A 55 -8.68 0.21 0.54
C PHE A 55 -9.22 -1.20 0.25
N PHE A 56 -10.45 -1.49 0.70
CA PHE A 56 -11.10 -2.78 0.42
C PHE A 56 -11.33 -2.99 -1.07
N TRP A 57 -11.75 -1.94 -1.79
CA TRP A 57 -11.93 -2.01 -3.24
C TRP A 57 -10.63 -2.35 -3.98
N GLY A 58 -9.52 -1.71 -3.60
CA GLY A 58 -8.19 -2.00 -4.15
C GLY A 58 -7.74 -3.44 -3.89
N MET A 59 -7.96 -3.96 -2.68
CA MET A 59 -7.64 -5.36 -2.36
C MET A 59 -8.47 -6.35 -3.18
N LEU A 60 -9.77 -6.10 -3.34
CA LEU A 60 -10.66 -6.94 -4.15
C LEU A 60 -10.28 -6.89 -5.63
N ALA A 61 -9.96 -5.71 -6.16
CA ALA A 61 -9.51 -5.53 -7.53
C ALA A 61 -8.19 -6.28 -7.79
N LEU A 62 -7.25 -6.23 -6.86
CA LEU A 62 -5.98 -6.96 -6.95
C LEU A 62 -6.20 -8.47 -6.85
N ARG A 63 -7.11 -8.94 -5.98
CA ARG A 63 -7.44 -10.37 -5.84
C ARG A 63 -8.14 -10.94 -7.08
N ALA A 64 -8.99 -10.14 -7.71
CA ALA A 64 -9.71 -10.48 -8.93
C ALA A 64 -8.83 -10.41 -10.19
N TRP A 65 -7.61 -9.88 -10.07
CA TRP A 65 -6.67 -9.77 -11.17
C TRP A 65 -6.29 -11.15 -11.73
N HIS A 66 -6.57 -11.37 -13.02
CA HIS A 66 -6.35 -12.63 -13.75
C HIS A 66 -6.96 -13.88 -13.08
N TYR A 67 -8.05 -13.69 -12.33
CA TYR A 67 -8.75 -14.80 -11.67
C TYR A 67 -9.29 -15.83 -12.65
N ASP A 68 -9.79 -15.38 -13.82
CA ASP A 68 -10.33 -16.23 -14.89
C ASP A 68 -9.27 -17.18 -15.50
N GLU A 69 -7.98 -16.82 -15.47
CA GLU A 69 -6.89 -17.62 -16.05
C GLU A 69 -6.21 -18.51 -15.00
N ASN A 70 -5.92 -17.94 -13.83
CA ASN A 70 -5.30 -18.67 -12.74
C ASN A 70 -5.75 -18.10 -11.39
N HIS A 71 -6.51 -18.89 -10.65
CA HIS A 71 -7.07 -18.57 -9.34
C HIS A 71 -6.02 -18.11 -8.32
N TYR A 72 -4.75 -18.46 -8.51
CA TYR A 72 -3.64 -18.12 -7.60
C TYR A 72 -2.96 -16.79 -7.94
N SER A 73 -3.04 -16.28 -9.18
CA SER A 73 -2.29 -15.09 -9.61
C SER A 73 -2.59 -13.85 -8.77
N GLY A 74 -3.86 -13.48 -8.63
CA GLY A 74 -4.26 -12.34 -7.79
C GLY A 74 -3.96 -12.55 -6.30
N ALA A 75 -3.93 -13.80 -5.81
CA ALA A 75 -3.57 -14.10 -4.42
C ALA A 75 -2.08 -13.88 -4.16
N ILE A 76 -1.21 -14.29 -5.09
CA ILE A 76 0.24 -14.06 -5.00
C ILE A 76 0.55 -12.56 -4.98
N TRP A 77 -0.08 -11.78 -5.85
CA TRP A 77 0.06 -10.32 -5.86
C TRP A 77 -0.40 -9.67 -4.56
N LEU A 78 -1.53 -10.10 -4.01
CA LEU A 78 -2.04 -9.61 -2.73
C LEU A 78 -1.06 -9.93 -1.59
N LEU A 79 -0.59 -11.18 -1.51
CA LEU A 79 0.41 -11.61 -0.52
C LEU A 79 1.72 -10.83 -0.64
N TYR A 80 2.18 -10.58 -1.87
CA TYR A 80 3.36 -9.76 -2.12
C TYR A 80 3.22 -8.35 -1.54
N VAL A 81 2.10 -7.67 -1.80
CA VAL A 81 1.82 -6.35 -1.22
C VAL A 81 1.77 -6.40 0.30
N MET A 82 1.16 -7.45 0.90
CA MET A 82 1.13 -7.60 2.36
C MET A 82 2.53 -7.77 2.95
N ILE A 83 3.37 -8.63 2.37
CA ILE A 83 4.75 -8.84 2.81
C ILE A 83 5.56 -7.55 2.67
N LEU A 84 5.39 -6.81 1.57
CA LEU A 84 6.03 -5.51 1.39
C LEU A 84 5.65 -4.52 2.49
N VAL A 85 4.37 -4.36 2.79
CA VAL A 85 3.89 -3.41 3.80
C VAL A 85 4.37 -3.83 5.19
N TRP A 86 4.22 -5.09 5.55
CA TRP A 86 4.68 -5.61 6.85
C TRP A 86 6.19 -5.52 7.02
N GLY A 87 6.94 -5.79 5.95
CA GLY A 87 8.39 -5.65 5.91
C GLY A 87 8.83 -4.20 6.05
N ALA A 88 8.19 -3.28 5.32
CA ALA A 88 8.46 -1.85 5.43
C ALA A 88 8.18 -1.32 6.85
N ASP A 89 7.06 -1.70 7.46
CA ASP A 89 6.71 -1.31 8.82
C ASP A 89 7.68 -1.88 9.86
N SER A 90 8.05 -3.15 9.72
CA SER A 90 9.02 -3.82 10.60
C SER A 90 10.42 -3.20 10.47
N GLY A 91 10.86 -2.94 9.25
CA GLY A 91 12.11 -2.22 8.97
C GLY A 91 12.08 -0.82 9.57
N ALA A 92 11.02 -0.06 9.32
CA ALA A 92 10.90 1.29 9.85
C ALA A 92 10.91 1.33 11.39
N TYR A 93 10.27 0.36 12.03
CA TYR A 93 10.32 0.22 13.49
C TYR A 93 11.71 -0.13 13.99
N MET A 94 12.37 -1.13 13.40
CA MET A 94 13.68 -1.62 13.83
C MET A 94 14.76 -0.54 13.66
N PHE A 95 14.89 0.05 12.47
CA PHE A 95 15.85 1.11 12.21
C PHE A 95 15.48 2.41 12.95
N GLY A 96 14.18 2.68 13.11
CA GLY A 96 13.70 3.81 13.89
C GLY A 96 14.04 3.70 15.37
N LYS A 97 13.98 2.50 15.95
CA LYS A 97 14.33 2.25 17.36
C LYS A 97 15.84 2.24 17.60
N LEU A 98 16.61 1.67 16.67
CA LEU A 98 18.07 1.54 16.81
C LEU A 98 18.82 2.85 16.52
N PHE A 99 18.38 3.61 15.51
CA PHE A 99 19.12 4.76 14.97
C PHE A 99 18.33 6.08 15.01
N GLY A 100 17.12 6.08 15.59
CA GLY A 100 16.19 7.20 15.56
C GLY A 100 16.63 8.42 16.36
N LYS A 101 17.52 9.24 15.78
CA LYS A 101 17.98 10.50 16.36
C LYS A 101 17.17 11.71 15.87
N HIS A 102 16.66 11.66 14.63
CA HIS A 102 15.99 12.79 13.98
C HIS A 102 14.52 12.48 13.72
N LYS A 103 13.61 13.27 14.31
CA LYS A 103 12.16 13.11 14.15
C LYS A 103 11.73 13.59 12.76
N LEU A 104 10.90 12.78 12.08
CA LEU A 104 10.38 13.08 10.75
C LEU A 104 9.20 14.06 10.81
N ALA A 105 8.23 13.78 11.68
CA ALA A 105 6.99 14.54 11.75
C ALA A 105 6.56 14.77 13.21
N PRO A 106 7.27 15.63 13.97
CA PRO A 106 7.03 15.79 15.41
C PRO A 106 5.62 16.26 15.77
N LYS A 107 4.94 16.97 14.85
CA LYS A 107 3.55 17.43 15.05
C LYS A 107 2.51 16.33 14.76
N VAL A 108 2.75 15.44 13.81
CA VAL A 108 1.78 14.39 13.40
C VAL A 108 1.98 13.10 14.20
N SER A 109 3.24 12.68 14.38
CA SER A 109 3.61 11.48 15.13
C SER A 109 4.99 11.64 15.78
N PRO A 110 5.04 11.79 17.12
CA PRO A 110 6.30 12.06 17.83
C PRO A 110 7.29 10.88 17.78
N GLY A 111 6.83 9.68 17.40
CA GLY A 111 7.64 8.46 17.31
C GLY A 111 8.25 8.16 15.93
N LYS A 112 7.89 8.91 14.88
CA LYS A 112 8.46 8.68 13.53
C LYS A 112 9.81 9.37 13.36
N THR A 113 10.80 8.64 12.87
CA THR A 113 12.17 9.14 12.63
C THR A 113 12.57 9.01 11.16
N TRP A 114 13.47 9.87 10.70
CA TRP A 114 14.03 9.81 9.34
C TRP A 114 14.79 8.50 9.10
N GLN A 115 15.52 8.03 10.11
CA GLN A 115 16.24 6.76 10.04
C GLN A 115 15.27 5.57 9.92
N GLY A 116 14.13 5.62 10.61
CA GLY A 116 13.07 4.64 10.42
C GLY A 116 12.50 4.67 9.00
N PHE A 117 12.21 5.85 8.45
CA PHE A 117 11.72 5.96 7.07
C PHE A 117 12.69 5.35 6.05
N ILE A 118 13.98 5.68 6.13
CA ILE A 118 15.01 5.12 5.25
C ILE A 118 15.15 3.61 5.46
N GLY A 119 15.10 3.14 6.71
CA GLY A 119 15.16 1.72 7.03
C GLY A 119 13.99 0.92 6.45
N GLY A 120 12.76 1.44 6.55
CA GLY A 120 11.59 0.83 5.93
C GLY A 120 11.70 0.79 4.40
N LEU A 121 12.20 1.85 3.78
CA LEU A 121 12.45 1.89 2.33
C LEU A 121 13.50 0.85 1.91
N ALA A 122 14.58 0.71 2.66
CA ALA A 122 15.61 -0.29 2.40
C ALA A 122 15.07 -1.72 2.53
N THR A 123 14.28 -2.01 3.57
CA THR A 123 13.65 -3.34 3.73
C THR A 123 12.66 -3.63 2.60
N ALA A 124 11.85 -2.66 2.19
CA ALA A 124 10.96 -2.82 1.05
C ALA A 124 11.72 -3.08 -0.26
N ALA A 125 12.84 -2.38 -0.48
CA ALA A 125 13.70 -2.59 -1.65
C ALA A 125 14.28 -4.01 -1.69
N VAL A 126 14.73 -4.54 -0.54
CA VAL A 126 15.24 -5.93 -0.44
C VAL A 126 14.14 -6.94 -0.72
N ILE A 127 12.93 -6.76 -0.19
CA ILE A 127 11.78 -7.64 -0.46
C ILE A 127 11.41 -7.62 -1.94
N SER A 128 11.34 -6.42 -2.53
CA SER A 128 11.03 -6.25 -3.95
C SER A 128 12.08 -6.92 -4.84
N TRP A 129 13.37 -6.75 -4.52
CA TRP A 129 14.46 -7.40 -5.23
C TRP A 129 14.39 -8.93 -5.11
N GLY A 130 14.15 -9.45 -3.90
CA GLY A 130 13.99 -10.89 -3.67
C GLY A 130 12.80 -11.48 -4.42
N TYR A 131 11.67 -10.78 -4.45
CA TYR A 131 10.51 -11.18 -5.26
C TYR A 131 10.83 -11.15 -6.76
N GLY A 132 11.57 -10.15 -7.24
CA GLY A 132 12.02 -10.08 -8.64
C GLY A 132 12.88 -11.28 -9.04
N MET A 133 13.88 -11.63 -8.22
CA MET A 133 14.71 -12.83 -8.46
C MET A 133 13.91 -14.12 -8.43
N TRP A 134 12.98 -14.24 -7.48
CA TRP A 134 12.06 -15.37 -7.39
C TRP A 134 11.24 -15.46 -8.68
N ALA A 135 10.56 -14.39 -9.09
CA ALA A 135 9.73 -14.35 -10.29
C ALA A 135 10.51 -14.67 -11.57
N ASP A 136 11.72 -14.14 -11.71
CA ASP A 136 12.61 -14.39 -12.86
C ASP A 136 12.96 -15.89 -12.99
N SER A 137 13.15 -16.55 -11.85
CA SER A 137 13.41 -18.00 -11.81
C SER A 137 12.23 -18.83 -12.33
N TYR A 138 10.98 -18.34 -12.23
CA TYR A 138 9.80 -19.02 -12.80
C TYR A 138 9.62 -18.74 -14.29
N THR A 139 10.06 -17.58 -14.78
CA THR A 139 9.98 -17.24 -16.21
C THR A 139 11.00 -17.98 -17.07
N HIS A 140 12.07 -18.51 -16.47
CA HIS A 140 13.12 -19.27 -17.17
C HIS A 140 12.96 -20.80 -17.11
N LEU A 141 11.91 -21.32 -16.46
CA LEU A 141 11.58 -22.74 -16.60
C LEU A 141 11.08 -23.02 -18.03
N PRO A 142 11.71 -23.94 -18.78
CA PRO A 142 11.16 -24.36 -20.06
C PRO A 142 9.76 -24.92 -19.79
N LEU A 143 8.74 -24.37 -20.47
CA LEU A 143 7.42 -24.98 -20.51
C LEU A 143 7.62 -26.48 -20.84
N PRO A 144 6.97 -27.41 -20.13
CA PRO A 144 6.95 -28.79 -20.59
C PRO A 144 6.39 -28.75 -22.02
N THR A 145 7.23 -29.12 -22.99
CA THR A 145 6.81 -29.38 -24.36
C THR A 145 5.73 -30.45 -24.27
N THR A 146 4.48 -30.04 -24.36
CA THR A 146 3.37 -30.96 -24.62
C THR A 146 3.70 -31.64 -25.95
N CYS A 147 3.98 -32.95 -25.87
CA CYS A 147 4.09 -33.83 -27.02
C CYS A 147 2.73 -33.97 -27.72
#